data_AF-A0AAD5Q4G7-F1
#
_entry.id   AF-A0AAD5Q4G7-F1
#
_cell.length_a   1.000
_cell.length_b   1.000
_cell.length_c   1.000
_cell.angle_alpha   90.00
_cell.angle_beta   90.00
_cell.angle_gamma   90.00
#
_symmetry.space_group_name_H-M   'P 1'
#
loop_
_entity.id
_entity.type
_entity.pdbx_description
1 polymer ?
#
loop_
_entity_poly.entity_id
_entity_poly.type
_entity_poly.pdbx_seq_one_letter_code
_entity_poly.pdbx_strand_id
1 'polypeptide(L)'
;MHKKLLSNYVEWCQFLGVQPVSYVGQAQGDLKNPMHMEIMLFLLIWGEAANLRHMPECLCYLHHQMLSMLNRDILGQEKQGEGWFLRQIVRPVWNECSNMKRKNSLGKHLEHVKVRNYDDINEYFWKKHCLNIDVTRIGQELAKNHGKTYYEHRSIFTLVLNYYRIFQFNIMFLIGLTVLSFAET
;
A
#
# COMPACT_ATOMS: atom_id res chain seq x y z
N MET A 1 19.74 -6.29 -6.38
CA MET A 1 18.29 -6.25 -6.67
C MET A 1 17.48 -6.40 -5.38
N HIS A 2 17.57 -7.56 -4.69
CA HIS A 2 16.90 -7.83 -3.40
C HIS A 2 16.91 -6.66 -2.42
N LYS A 3 18.10 -6.16 -2.04
CA LYS A 3 18.26 -5.03 -1.10
C LYS A 3 17.49 -3.76 -1.49
N LYS A 4 17.37 -3.46 -2.79
CA LYS A 4 16.62 -2.27 -3.26
C LYS A 4 15.11 -2.52 -3.26
N LEU A 5 14.67 -3.75 -3.51
CA LEU A 5 13.25 -4.09 -3.56
C LEU A 5 12.65 -4.15 -2.15
N LEU A 6 13.39 -4.73 -1.21
CA LEU A 6 12.96 -4.92 0.18
C LEU A 6 13.47 -3.82 1.12
N SER A 7 14.09 -2.74 0.64
CA SER A 7 14.55 -1.64 1.51
C SER A 7 13.39 -1.06 2.32
N ASN A 8 12.27 -0.78 1.67
CA ASN A 8 11.08 -0.22 2.32
C ASN A 8 10.51 -1.19 3.37
N TYR A 9 10.55 -2.50 3.09
CA TYR A 9 10.14 -3.52 4.06
C TYR A 9 11.05 -3.53 5.29
N VAL A 10 12.37 -3.47 5.08
CA VAL A 10 13.35 -3.41 6.17
C VAL A 10 13.19 -2.14 7.00
N GLU A 11 13.00 -0.99 6.35
CA GLU A 11 12.74 0.30 7.00
C GLU A 11 11.42 0.27 7.79
N TRP A 12 10.36 -0.32 7.24
CA TRP A 12 9.08 -0.50 7.92
C TRP A 12 9.21 -1.41 9.15
N CYS A 13 9.95 -2.52 9.05
CA CYS A 13 10.23 -3.38 10.22
C CYS A 13 11.03 -2.63 11.29
N GLN A 14 12.03 -1.83 10.89
CA GLN A 14 12.80 -0.99 11.82
C GLN A 14 11.92 0.07 12.49
N PHE A 15 11.04 0.72 11.73
CA PHE A 15 10.08 1.69 12.25
C PHE A 15 9.16 1.03 13.31
N LEU A 16 8.67 -0.17 13.00
CA LEU A 16 7.90 -0.97 13.95
C LEU A 16 8.75 -1.58 15.06
N GLY A 17 10.08 -1.44 15.08
CA GLY A 17 10.94 -2.07 16.09
C GLY A 17 10.81 -3.60 16.14
N VAL A 18 10.60 -4.23 14.98
CA VAL A 18 10.48 -5.69 14.81
C VAL A 18 11.59 -6.17 13.87
N GLN A 19 12.10 -7.38 14.11
CA GLN A 19 13.10 -7.97 13.23
C GLN A 19 12.48 -8.36 11.88
N PRO A 20 13.12 -8.02 10.74
CA PRO A 20 12.69 -8.51 9.44
C PRO A 20 12.68 -10.04 9.39
N VAL A 21 11.68 -10.61 8.75
CA VAL A 21 11.58 -12.06 8.53
C VAL A 21 12.38 -12.39 7.28
N SER A 22 13.21 -13.43 7.36
CA SER A 22 13.94 -13.99 6.23
C SER A 22 13.48 -15.40 5.94
N TYR A 23 13.62 -15.84 4.69
CA TYR A 23 13.29 -17.20 4.29
C TYR A 23 14.26 -18.22 4.93
N VAL A 24 13.72 -19.24 5.59
CA VAL A 24 14.50 -20.24 6.37
C VAL A 24 14.73 -21.54 5.59
N GLY A 25 13.96 -21.78 4.52
CA GLY A 25 14.08 -23.00 3.73
C GLY A 25 15.38 -23.09 2.93
N GLN A 26 15.80 -24.32 2.62
CA GLN A 26 16.88 -24.54 1.67
C GLN A 26 16.38 -24.25 0.26
N ALA A 27 17.20 -23.57 -0.53
CA ALA A 27 16.88 -23.31 -1.93
C ALA A 27 16.96 -24.63 -2.70
N GLN A 28 15.85 -25.08 -3.28
CA GLN A 28 15.76 -26.33 -4.06
C GLN A 28 15.64 -26.00 -5.55
N GLY A 29 16.31 -26.80 -6.40
CA GLY A 29 16.28 -26.64 -7.86
C GLY A 29 17.24 -25.56 -8.38
N ASP A 30 16.80 -24.80 -9.39
CA ASP A 30 17.61 -23.75 -10.07
C ASP A 30 17.87 -22.49 -9.20
N LEU A 31 17.14 -22.36 -8.09
CA LEU A 31 17.29 -21.25 -7.16
C LEU A 31 18.48 -21.52 -6.25
N LYS A 32 19.59 -20.79 -6.45
CA LYS A 32 20.84 -20.96 -5.68
C LYS A 32 20.91 -20.13 -4.39
N ASN A 33 20.04 -19.14 -4.22
CA ASN A 33 20.08 -18.21 -3.09
C ASN A 33 18.68 -18.03 -2.48
N PRO A 34 18.51 -18.20 -1.15
CA PRO A 34 17.22 -18.05 -0.46
C PRO A 34 16.57 -16.67 -0.65
N MET A 35 17.37 -15.62 -0.93
CA MET A 35 16.87 -14.28 -1.24
C MET A 35 15.97 -14.23 -2.47
N HIS A 36 16.10 -15.18 -3.41
CA HIS A 36 15.21 -15.25 -4.56
C HIS A 36 13.78 -15.60 -4.14
N MET A 37 13.60 -16.44 -3.10
CA MET A 37 12.27 -16.79 -2.61
C MET A 37 11.53 -15.57 -2.06
N GLU A 38 12.24 -14.70 -1.35
CA GLU A 38 11.68 -13.45 -0.83
C GLU A 38 11.28 -12.49 -1.98
N ILE A 39 12.13 -12.36 -3.01
CA ILE A 39 11.80 -11.56 -4.20
C ILE A 39 10.58 -12.14 -4.93
N MET A 40 10.56 -13.46 -5.15
CA MET A 40 9.45 -14.13 -5.84
C MET A 40 8.15 -13.95 -5.08
N LEU A 41 8.16 -14.16 -3.76
CA LEU A 41 7.00 -13.96 -2.92
C LEU A 41 6.50 -12.51 -2.99
N PHE A 42 7.40 -11.53 -2.88
CA PHE A 42 7.04 -10.12 -3.00
C PHE A 42 6.40 -9.81 -4.37
N LEU A 43 6.96 -10.32 -5.46
CA LEU A 43 6.42 -10.11 -6.81
C LEU A 43 5.06 -10.79 -7.02
N LEU A 44 4.84 -11.97 -6.43
CA LEU A 44 3.53 -12.64 -6.45
C LEU A 44 2.47 -11.82 -5.70
N ILE A 45 2.82 -11.34 -4.50
CA ILE A 45 1.95 -10.45 -3.73
C ILE A 45 1.67 -9.17 -4.53
N TRP A 46 2.69 -8.56 -5.12
CA TRP A 46 2.55 -7.37 -5.97
C TRP A 46 1.61 -7.63 -7.16
N GLY A 47 1.76 -8.77 -7.82
CA GLY A 47 0.92 -9.19 -8.94
C GLY A 47 -0.57 -9.20 -8.58
N GLU A 48 -0.91 -9.77 -7.43
CA GLU A 48 -2.30 -9.95 -6.96
C GLU A 48 -2.86 -8.75 -6.16
N ALA A 49 -2.02 -7.86 -5.64
CA ALA A 49 -2.44 -6.77 -4.77
C ALA A 49 -3.38 -5.74 -5.42
N ALA A 50 -3.44 -5.65 -6.76
CA ALA A 50 -4.26 -4.67 -7.49
C ALA A 50 -4.12 -3.25 -6.91
N ASN A 51 -5.20 -2.65 -6.40
CA ASN A 51 -5.19 -1.29 -5.85
C ASN A 51 -4.53 -1.17 -4.47
N LEU A 52 -4.26 -2.28 -3.77
CA LEU A 52 -3.54 -2.25 -2.49
C LEU A 52 -2.08 -1.82 -2.68
N ARG A 53 -1.56 -1.82 -3.91
CA ARG A 53 -0.21 -1.30 -4.25
C ARG A 53 -0.02 0.18 -3.88
N HIS A 54 -1.11 0.93 -3.75
CA HIS A 54 -1.07 2.32 -3.32
C HIS A 54 -0.91 2.49 -1.79
N MET A 55 -0.83 1.39 -1.04
CA MET A 55 -0.62 1.36 0.41
C MET A 55 0.68 0.59 0.71
N PRO A 56 1.84 1.24 0.68
CA PRO A 56 3.13 0.56 0.78
C PRO A 56 3.31 -0.19 2.11
N GLU A 57 2.79 0.32 3.23
CA GLU A 57 2.89 -0.35 4.54
C GLU A 57 1.92 -1.53 4.65
N CYS A 58 0.75 -1.46 4.01
CA CYS A 58 -0.11 -2.62 3.82
C CYS A 58 0.65 -3.73 3.08
N LEU A 59 1.37 -3.38 2.02
CA LEU A 59 2.16 -4.34 1.26
C LEU A 59 3.32 -4.94 2.09
N CYS A 60 3.99 -4.12 2.90
CA CYS A 60 5.03 -4.59 3.82
C CYS A 60 4.47 -5.59 4.84
N TYR A 61 3.29 -5.31 5.39
CA TYR A 61 2.57 -6.24 6.27
C TYR A 61 2.22 -7.55 5.57
N LEU A 62 1.66 -7.51 4.36
CA LEU A 62 1.32 -8.70 3.59
C LEU A 62 2.58 -9.55 3.32
N HIS A 63 3.67 -8.92 2.91
CA HIS A 63 4.95 -9.61 2.73
C HIS A 63 5.43 -10.27 4.02
N HIS A 64 5.38 -9.56 5.16
CA HIS A 64 5.79 -10.09 6.46
C HIS A 64 4.99 -11.33 6.86
N GLN A 65 3.66 -11.28 6.77
CA GLN A 65 2.80 -12.37 7.19
C GLN A 65 2.87 -13.57 6.23
N MET A 66 2.88 -13.32 4.92
CA MET A 66 2.97 -14.39 3.93
C MET A 66 4.32 -15.11 4.00
N LEU A 67 5.42 -14.38 4.24
CA LEU A 67 6.73 -15.00 4.42
C LEU A 67 6.80 -15.80 5.72
N SER A 68 6.18 -15.30 6.79
CA SER A 68 6.04 -16.05 8.05
C SER A 68 5.23 -17.33 7.87
N MET A 69 4.15 -17.28 7.09
CA MET A 69 3.34 -18.44 6.75
C MET A 69 4.12 -19.45 5.90
N LEU A 70 4.87 -18.98 4.89
CA LEU A 70 5.75 -19.82 4.07
C LEU A 70 6.83 -20.51 4.90
N ASN A 71 7.42 -19.82 5.88
CA ASN A 71 8.42 -20.40 6.77
C ASN A 71 7.84 -21.46 7.72
N ARG A 72 6.53 -21.41 8.03
CA ARG A 72 5.86 -22.44 8.84
C ARG A 72 5.59 -23.71 8.05
N ASP A 73 5.31 -23.59 6.76
CA ASP A 73 5.07 -24.71 5.85
C ASP A 73 5.92 -24.61 4.59
N ILE A 74 7.22 -24.88 4.75
CA ILE A 74 8.21 -24.84 3.66
C ILE A 74 7.92 -25.91 2.60
N LEU A 75 7.31 -27.03 3.01
CA LEU A 75 7.00 -28.17 2.15
C LEU A 75 5.70 -27.94 1.34
N GLY A 76 4.93 -26.90 1.65
CA GLY A 76 3.68 -26.58 0.96
C GLY A 76 2.61 -27.67 1.11
N GLN A 77 2.52 -28.28 2.30
CA GLN A 77 1.52 -29.28 2.62
C GLN A 77 0.11 -28.68 2.69
N GLU A 78 -0.01 -27.44 3.19
CA GLU A 78 -1.26 -26.68 3.23
C GLU A 78 -1.55 -26.03 1.88
N LYS A 79 -2.26 -26.78 1.03
CA LYS A 79 -2.72 -26.27 -0.26
C LYS A 79 -3.98 -25.42 -0.07
N GLN A 80 -3.83 -24.11 -0.31
CA GLN A 80 -4.97 -23.21 -0.43
C GLN A 80 -5.60 -23.34 -1.83
N GLY A 81 -6.93 -23.27 -1.89
CA GLY A 81 -7.65 -23.31 -3.17
C GLY A 81 -7.34 -22.10 -4.07
N GLU A 82 -7.56 -22.24 -5.38
CA GLU A 82 -7.34 -21.16 -6.34
C GLU A 82 -8.13 -19.89 -5.95
N GLY A 83 -7.48 -18.73 -6.06
CA GLY A 83 -8.06 -17.44 -5.71
C GLY A 83 -8.27 -17.21 -4.21
N TRP A 84 -7.72 -18.06 -3.34
CA TRP A 84 -7.80 -17.86 -1.89
C TRP A 84 -7.24 -16.51 -1.45
N PHE A 85 -6.05 -16.12 -1.95
CA PHE A 85 -5.42 -14.84 -1.63
C PHE A 85 -6.32 -13.65 -2.00
N LEU A 86 -6.89 -13.68 -3.20
CA LEU A 86 -7.85 -12.67 -3.66
C LEU A 86 -9.10 -12.63 -2.76
N ARG A 87 -9.68 -13.78 -2.42
CA ARG A 87 -10.94 -13.84 -1.65
C ARG A 87 -10.79 -13.50 -0.17
N GLN A 88 -9.72 -13.95 0.47
CA GLN A 88 -9.54 -13.85 1.91
C GLN A 88 -8.73 -12.61 2.33
N ILE A 89 -7.86 -12.09 1.46
CA ILE A 89 -6.94 -11.02 1.82
C ILE A 89 -7.24 -9.76 1.02
N VAL A 90 -7.13 -9.83 -0.31
CA VAL A 90 -7.25 -8.63 -1.17
C VAL A 90 -8.67 -8.06 -1.13
N ARG A 91 -9.69 -8.89 -1.34
CA ARG A 91 -11.09 -8.43 -1.39
C ARG A 91 -11.57 -7.81 -0.07
N PRO A 92 -11.33 -8.39 1.11
CA PRO A 92 -11.77 -7.77 2.37
C PRO A 92 -11.11 -6.42 2.63
N VAL A 93 -9.79 -6.30 2.41
CA VAL A 93 -9.08 -5.02 2.54
C VAL A 93 -9.60 -4.01 1.51
N TRP A 94 -9.75 -4.44 0.25
CA TRP A 94 -10.30 -3.61 -0.81
C TRP A 94 -11.72 -3.11 -0.50
N ASN A 95 -12.57 -3.95 0.07
CA ASN A 95 -13.93 -3.57 0.44
C ASN A 95 -13.91 -2.38 1.41
N GLU A 96 -12.96 -2.37 2.36
CA GLU A 96 -12.77 -1.24 3.27
C GLU A 96 -12.24 0.01 2.57
N CYS A 97 -11.29 -0.12 1.63
CA CYS A 97 -10.85 1.00 0.80
C CYS A 97 -11.97 1.55 -0.09
N SER A 98 -12.82 0.66 -0.60
CA SER A 98 -13.91 1.00 -1.52
C SER A 98 -15.09 1.68 -0.84
N ASN A 99 -15.09 1.82 0.50
CA ASN A 99 -16.14 2.52 1.24
C ASN A 99 -16.36 3.96 0.77
N MET A 100 -15.38 4.57 0.09
CA MET A 100 -15.56 5.84 -0.64
C MET A 100 -16.71 5.84 -1.65
N LYS A 101 -17.03 4.67 -2.21
CA LYS A 101 -18.11 4.50 -3.19
C LYS A 101 -19.48 4.33 -2.55
N ARG A 102 -19.56 4.14 -1.21
CA ARG A 102 -20.85 4.00 -0.52
C ARG A 102 -21.62 5.32 -0.58
N LYS A 103 -22.91 5.21 -0.86
CA LYS A 103 -23.85 6.32 -0.91
C LYS A 103 -24.75 6.25 0.33
N ASN A 104 -25.15 7.41 0.84
CA ASN A 104 -26.13 7.50 1.91
C ASN A 104 -27.50 6.98 1.45
N SER A 105 -28.44 6.83 2.38
CA SER A 105 -29.85 6.48 2.11
C SER A 105 -30.52 7.36 1.04
N LEU A 106 -30.00 8.57 0.85
CA LEU A 106 -30.43 9.56 -0.15
C LEU A 106 -29.68 9.46 -1.50
N GLY A 107 -28.85 8.43 -1.73
CA GLY A 107 -28.07 8.26 -2.96
C GLY A 107 -26.91 9.26 -3.14
N LYS A 108 -26.70 10.18 -2.19
CA LYS A 108 -25.60 11.14 -2.19
C LYS A 108 -24.31 10.50 -1.67
N HIS A 109 -23.17 10.96 -2.18
CA HIS A 109 -21.87 10.58 -1.63
C HIS A 109 -21.78 10.99 -0.16
N LEU A 110 -21.17 10.12 0.65
CA LEU A 110 -20.82 10.43 2.02
C LEU A 110 -19.87 11.63 2.05
N GLU A 111 -20.03 12.50 3.05
CA GLU A 111 -19.10 13.62 3.29
C GLU A 111 -17.68 13.06 3.44
N HIS A 112 -16.70 13.71 2.79
CA HIS A 112 -15.30 13.26 2.82
C HIS A 112 -14.79 13.06 4.25
N VAL A 113 -15.30 13.80 5.23
CA VAL A 113 -14.97 13.68 6.66
C VAL A 113 -15.38 12.33 7.26
N LYS A 114 -16.45 11.69 6.75
CA LYS A 114 -16.99 10.41 7.25
C LYS A 114 -16.51 9.19 6.44
N VAL A 115 -15.67 9.41 5.43
CA VAL A 115 -15.15 8.39 4.53
C VAL A 115 -13.68 8.14 4.83
N ARG A 116 -13.31 6.86 4.91
CA ARG A 116 -11.91 6.42 5.02
C ARG A 116 -11.26 6.33 3.64
N ASN A 117 -10.00 6.74 3.56
CA ASN A 117 -9.16 6.66 2.38
C ASN A 117 -8.07 5.58 2.52
N TYR A 118 -7.33 5.35 1.43
CA TYR A 118 -6.13 4.52 1.42
C TYR A 118 -5.17 4.95 2.53
N ASP A 119 -4.97 6.26 2.75
CA ASP A 119 -4.08 6.74 3.81
C ASP A 119 -4.53 6.33 5.20
N ASP A 120 -5.83 6.42 5.50
CA ASP A 120 -6.38 5.97 6.77
C ASP A 120 -6.08 4.49 6.99
N ILE A 121 -6.33 3.65 5.98
CA ILE A 121 -6.11 2.20 6.06
C ILE A 121 -4.61 1.88 6.11
N ASN A 122 -3.80 2.62 5.37
CA ASN A 122 -2.37 2.43 5.33
C ASN A 122 -1.74 2.74 6.69
N GLU A 123 -2.20 3.80 7.37
CA GLU A 123 -1.77 4.16 8.73
C GLU A 123 -2.01 3.05 9.77
N TYR A 124 -3.03 2.21 9.58
CA TYR A 124 -3.24 1.04 10.43
C TYR A 124 -1.99 0.15 10.52
N PHE A 125 -1.27 -0.01 9.41
CA PHE A 125 -0.10 -0.87 9.30
C PHE A 125 1.18 -0.24 9.89
N TRP A 126 1.09 0.99 10.41
CA TRP A 126 2.17 1.64 11.18
C TRP A 126 2.13 1.26 12.66
N LYS A 127 1.14 0.49 13.10
CA LYS A 127 0.98 0.10 14.50
C LYS A 127 1.33 -1.38 14.67
N LYS A 128 2.27 -1.69 15.58
CA LYS A 128 2.72 -3.07 15.93
C LYS A 128 1.60 -4.10 16.08
N HIS A 129 0.43 -3.69 16.57
CA HIS A 129 -0.72 -4.58 16.76
C HIS A 129 -1.18 -5.31 15.49
N CYS A 130 -0.90 -4.76 14.29
CA CYS A 130 -1.30 -5.38 13.03
C CYS A 130 -0.63 -6.76 12.85
N LEU A 131 0.59 -6.93 13.37
CA LEU A 131 1.37 -8.18 13.28
C LEU A 131 0.76 -9.33 14.10
N ASN A 132 -0.03 -9.01 15.12
CA ASN A 132 -0.71 -10.01 15.95
C ASN A 132 -1.98 -10.56 15.30
N ILE A 133 -2.41 -9.94 14.20
CA ILE A 133 -3.65 -10.29 13.50
C ILE A 133 -3.31 -11.16 12.30
N ASP A 134 -4.04 -12.27 12.18
CA ASP A 134 -3.95 -13.17 11.04
C ASP A 134 -4.34 -12.44 9.74
N VAL A 135 -3.59 -12.71 8.67
CA VAL A 135 -3.75 -12.10 7.35
C VAL A 135 -5.16 -12.32 6.77
N THR A 136 -5.84 -13.41 7.15
CA THR A 136 -7.22 -13.69 6.72
C THR A 136 -8.27 -12.83 7.43
N ARG A 137 -7.96 -12.35 8.64
CA ARG A 137 -8.89 -11.59 9.50
C ARG A 137 -8.70 -10.08 9.39
N ILE A 138 -7.62 -9.63 8.75
CA ILE A 138 -7.24 -8.22 8.65
C ILE A 138 -8.38 -7.33 8.13
N GLY A 139 -9.14 -7.78 7.13
CA GLY A 139 -10.27 -7.00 6.60
C GLY A 139 -11.39 -6.80 7.63
N GLN A 140 -11.68 -7.81 8.45
CA GLN A 140 -12.70 -7.70 9.51
C GLN A 140 -12.22 -6.80 10.65
N GLU A 141 -10.93 -6.88 10.99
CA GLU A 141 -10.31 -6.04 12.01
C GLU A 141 -10.28 -4.56 11.59
N LEU A 142 -9.91 -4.28 10.34
CA LEU A 142 -10.01 -2.94 9.75
C LEU A 142 -11.44 -2.41 9.81
N ALA A 143 -12.44 -3.25 9.55
CA ALA A 143 -13.85 -2.83 9.60
C ALA A 143 -14.31 -2.47 11.02
N LYS A 144 -13.88 -3.21 12.05
CA LYS A 144 -14.38 -3.07 13.42
C LYS A 144 -13.59 -2.07 14.27
N ASN A 145 -12.26 -2.12 14.18
CA ASN A 145 -11.37 -1.53 15.18
C ASN A 145 -10.58 -0.32 14.69
N HIS A 146 -10.64 0.01 13.39
CA HIS A 146 -9.89 1.13 12.84
C HIS A 146 -10.78 2.29 12.40
N GLY A 147 -10.71 3.39 13.15
CA GLY A 147 -11.38 4.64 12.81
C GLY A 147 -10.69 5.40 11.67
N LYS A 148 -11.31 6.51 11.27
CA LYS A 148 -10.65 7.49 10.41
C LYS A 148 -9.53 8.18 11.19
N THR A 149 -8.39 8.40 10.56
CA THR A 149 -7.21 9.00 11.19
C THR A 149 -6.73 10.25 10.45
N TYR A 150 -6.87 10.30 9.13
CA TYR A 150 -6.48 11.44 8.30
C TYR A 150 -7.66 12.36 7.95
N TYR A 151 -7.57 13.63 8.32
CA TYR A 151 -8.59 14.65 8.02
C TYR A 151 -8.03 15.73 7.09
N GLU A 152 -8.41 15.69 5.80
CA GLU A 152 -8.11 16.79 4.88
C GLU A 152 -9.07 17.96 5.10
N HIS A 153 -8.57 19.05 5.67
CA HIS A 153 -9.31 20.31 5.73
C HIS A 153 -9.05 21.10 4.44
N ARG A 154 -10.01 21.13 3.52
CA ARG A 154 -9.93 22.03 2.35
C ARG A 154 -10.38 23.43 2.73
N SER A 155 -9.43 24.37 2.68
CA SER A 155 -9.71 25.81 2.71
C SER A 155 -9.83 26.36 1.29
N ILE A 156 -10.69 27.35 1.09
CA ILE A 156 -10.78 28.13 -0.16
C ILE A 156 -9.42 28.76 -0.50
N PHE A 157 -8.60 29.07 0.52
CA PHE A 157 -7.27 29.61 0.31
C PHE A 157 -6.35 28.65 -0.44
N THR A 158 -6.54 27.33 -0.29
CA THR A 158 -5.80 26.32 -1.05
C THR A 158 -6.08 26.41 -2.55
N LEU A 159 -7.31 26.73 -2.94
CA LEU A 159 -7.68 26.96 -4.34
C LEU A 159 -6.93 28.18 -4.91
N VAL A 160 -6.92 29.29 -4.15
CA VAL A 160 -6.24 30.53 -4.55
C VAL A 160 -4.73 30.31 -4.69
N LEU A 161 -4.11 29.64 -3.72
CA LEU A 161 -2.68 29.30 -3.76
C LEU A 161 -2.33 28.39 -4.94
N ASN A 162 -3.17 27.38 -5.23
CA ASN A 162 -2.96 26.49 -6.37
C ASN A 162 -3.08 27.24 -7.71
N TYR A 163 -4.07 28.13 -7.83
CA TYR A 163 -4.20 28.99 -9.01
C TYR A 163 -2.97 29.89 -9.19
N TYR A 164 -2.51 30.52 -8.11
CA TYR A 164 -1.35 31.40 -8.16
C TYR A 164 -0.07 30.67 -8.61
N ARG A 165 0.15 29.44 -8.13
CA ARG A 165 1.27 28.59 -8.59
C ARG A 165 1.20 28.27 -10.07
N ILE A 166 0.02 27.90 -10.58
CA ILE A 166 -0.18 27.61 -12.02
C ILE A 166 0.03 28.86 -12.86
N PHE A 167 -0.48 30.01 -12.40
CA PHE A 167 -0.32 31.28 -13.08
C PHE A 167 1.14 31.71 -13.16
N GLN A 168 1.88 31.63 -12.05
CA GLN A 168 3.32 31.90 -12.01
C GLN A 168 4.09 30.97 -12.96
N PHE A 169 3.76 29.67 -12.96
CA PHE A 169 4.37 28.70 -13.88
C PHE A 169 4.14 29.10 -15.34
N ASN A 170 2.91 29.46 -15.72
CA ASN A 170 2.58 29.87 -17.08
C ASN A 170 3.30 31.16 -17.50
N ILE A 171 3.45 32.15 -16.60
CA ILE A 171 4.23 33.36 -16.88
C ILE A 171 5.70 33.01 -17.11
N MET A 172 6.31 32.21 -16.22
CA MET A 172 7.70 31.81 -16.36
C MET A 172 7.94 31.03 -17.65
N PHE A 173 6.99 30.16 -18.02
CA PHE A 173 7.01 29.40 -19.27
C PHE A 173 6.90 30.32 -20.50
N LEU A 174 5.98 31.29 -20.49
CA LEU A 174 5.83 32.27 -21.57
C LEU A 174 7.09 33.11 -21.77
N ILE A 175 7.69 33.59 -20.67
CA ILE A 175 8.96 34.35 -20.71
C ILE A 175 10.06 33.46 -21.30
N GLY A 176 10.17 32.20 -20.85
CA GLY A 176 11.14 31.25 -21.38
C GLY A 176 10.98 31.01 -22.89
N LEU A 177 9.75 30.81 -23.38
CA LEU A 177 9.47 30.66 -24.81
C LEU A 177 9.81 31.91 -25.61
N THR A 178 9.56 33.10 -25.04
CA THR A 178 9.88 34.37 -25.69
C THR A 178 11.40 34.53 -25.84
N VAL A 179 12.17 34.24 -24.79
CA VAL A 179 13.64 34.28 -24.85
C VAL A 179 14.18 33.29 -25.88
N LEU A 180 13.64 32.06 -25.93
CA LEU A 180 14.04 31.07 -26.94
C LEU A 180 13.74 31.56 -28.37
N SER A 181 12.56 32.14 -28.59
CA SER A 181 12.20 32.70 -29.90
C SER A 181 13.16 33.81 -30.36
N PHE A 182 13.65 34.64 -29.44
CA PHE A 182 14.66 35.67 -29.74
C PHE A 182 16.08 35.11 -29.89
N ALA A 183 16.38 33.92 -29.36
CA ALA A 183 17.69 33.29 -29.47
C ALA A 183 17.84 32.43 -30.75
N GLU A 184 16.73 31.98 -31.34
CA GLU A 184 16.72 31.32 -32.65
C GLU A 184 16.75 32.30 -33.83
N THR A 185 16.58 33.60 -33.59
CA THR A 185 16.71 34.67 -34.60
C THR A 185 18.09 35.30 -34.57
#